data_AF-A0AAD4BRP2-F1
#
_entry.id   AF-A0AAD4BRP2-F1
#
_cell.length_a   1.000
_cell.length_b   1.000
_cell.length_c   1.000
_cell.angle_alpha   90.00
_cell.angle_beta   90.00
_cell.angle_gamma   90.00
#
_symmetry.space_group_name_H-M   'P 1'
#
loop_
_entity.id
_entity.type
_entity.pdbx_description
1 polymer ?
#
loop_
_entity_poly.entity_id
_entity_poly.type
_entity_poly.pdbx_seq_one_letter_code
_entity_poly.pdbx_strand_id
1 'polypeptide(L)'
;MLHRKDVVDFLLQCLPASCKIHTSKKLNSYEVDSETGKTTLHFSDGDSTVTDMLVGADGIHSATRGTMYKKLASSIEDDESRKNLLKCIDPVWTGILVYRNLIPTEKFLKAYPDLEPPTDMMMHLGKNKHLITFPVSEGKLINVVIFHHNRGTFGSPFEGSWVTDVPKEEVLHLFEGWDIRAEAFVKCVERPSRWPLHSLRPLPHYVDGAVALLGDAAMEDAYVLGRLLTHKLTHIGNVADALKTYEEARLPFANSVVQRSHNVARYYSFSVPPEGSETVPFNGTPEELDCVRNAIVDAWEWQSEPDRVWGDVEQLWLAKHSTPVSPKL
;
A
#
# COMPACT_ATOMS: atom_id res chain seq x y z
N MET A 1 -16.82 3.00 -5.70
CA MET A 1 -15.71 2.02 -5.72
C MET A 1 -15.61 1.39 -7.09
N LEU A 2 -14.40 1.11 -7.54
CA LEU A 2 -14.13 0.50 -8.84
C LEU A 2 -13.40 -0.83 -8.65
N HIS A 3 -13.68 -1.81 -9.51
CA HIS A 3 -12.93 -3.04 -9.53
C HIS A 3 -11.56 -2.79 -10.19
N ARG A 4 -10.48 -3.31 -9.59
CA ARG A 4 -9.10 -3.03 -10.04
C ARG A 4 -8.88 -3.31 -11.53
N LYS A 5 -9.45 -4.42 -12.02
CA LYS A 5 -9.32 -4.80 -13.43
C LYS A 5 -9.91 -3.74 -14.36
N ASP A 6 -11.09 -3.21 -14.03
CA ASP A 6 -11.80 -2.26 -14.87
C ASP A 6 -11.03 -0.93 -14.97
N VAL A 7 -10.40 -0.50 -13.87
CA VAL A 7 -9.52 0.68 -13.86
C VAL A 7 -8.30 0.45 -14.76
N VAL A 8 -7.65 -0.70 -14.66
CA VAL A 8 -6.49 -1.02 -15.49
C VAL A 8 -6.88 -1.10 -16.96
N ASP A 9 -7.98 -1.79 -17.29
CA ASP A 9 -8.48 -1.92 -18.65
C ASP A 9 -8.81 -0.55 -19.25
N PHE A 10 -9.40 0.35 -18.46
CA PHE A 10 -9.64 1.73 -18.86
C PHE A 10 -8.34 2.51 -19.12
N LEU A 11 -7.38 2.46 -18.19
CA LEU A 11 -6.09 3.16 -18.34
C LEU A 11 -5.32 2.68 -19.58
N LEU A 12 -5.38 1.39 -19.91
CA LEU A 12 -4.77 0.84 -21.12
C LEU A 12 -5.35 1.44 -22.40
N GLN A 13 -6.65 1.75 -22.41
CA GLN A 13 -7.31 2.40 -23.57
C GLN A 13 -6.87 3.86 -23.74
N CYS A 14 -6.40 4.51 -22.67
CA CYS A 14 -5.95 5.89 -22.70
C CYS A 14 -4.48 6.06 -23.13
N LEU A 15 -3.74 4.97 -23.34
CA LEU A 15 -2.32 5.04 -23.69
C LEU A 15 -2.12 5.56 -25.13
N PRO A 16 -1.19 6.51 -25.34
CA PRO A 16 -0.87 6.97 -26.68
C PRO A 16 -0.17 5.87 -27.48
N ALA A 17 -0.31 5.89 -28.81
CA ALA A 17 0.33 4.91 -29.70
C ALA A 17 1.87 4.90 -29.62
N SER A 18 2.48 5.95 -29.08
CA SER A 18 3.93 6.01 -28.79
C SER A 18 4.35 5.13 -27.61
N CYS A 19 3.42 4.77 -26.72
CA CYS A 19 3.69 3.88 -25.60
C CYS A 19 3.68 2.43 -26.08
N LYS A 20 4.81 1.73 -25.90
CA LYS A 20 4.95 0.32 -26.24
C LYS A 20 4.82 -0.53 -24.99
N ILE A 21 3.89 -1.49 -25.01
CA ILE A 21 3.73 -2.48 -23.95
C ILE A 21 4.37 -3.79 -24.42
N HIS A 22 5.27 -4.32 -23.61
CA HIS A 22 5.89 -5.62 -23.81
C HIS A 22 5.40 -6.58 -22.72
N THR A 23 4.45 -7.46 -23.07
CA THR A 23 3.97 -8.51 -22.16
C THR A 23 4.92 -9.71 -22.14
N SER A 24 4.75 -10.60 -21.16
CA SER A 24 5.63 -11.76 -20.96
C SER A 24 7.10 -11.41 -20.70
N LYS A 25 7.38 -10.16 -20.32
CA LYS A 25 8.70 -9.66 -19.91
C LYS A 25 8.78 -9.53 -18.40
N LYS A 26 9.17 -10.61 -17.70
CA LYS A 26 9.43 -10.57 -16.26
C LYS A 26 10.86 -10.12 -16.00
N LEU A 27 11.03 -8.97 -15.35
CA LEU A 27 12.35 -8.47 -14.93
C LEU A 27 12.92 -9.38 -13.84
N ASN A 28 14.18 -9.78 -14.00
CA ASN A 28 14.93 -10.52 -12.98
C ASN A 28 15.88 -9.60 -12.21
N SER A 29 16.62 -8.74 -12.92
CA SER A 29 17.60 -7.82 -12.36
C SER A 29 17.91 -6.68 -13.34
N TYR A 30 18.67 -5.70 -12.88
CA TYR A 30 19.23 -4.65 -13.70
C TYR A 30 20.68 -4.35 -13.33
N GLU A 31 21.44 -3.81 -14.27
CA GLU A 31 22.80 -3.31 -14.11
C GLU A 31 22.86 -1.84 -14.52
N VAL A 32 23.63 -1.03 -13.80
CA VAL A 32 23.85 0.37 -14.15
C VAL A 32 25.31 0.50 -14.52
N ASP A 33 25.56 0.97 -15.74
CA ASP A 33 26.89 1.23 -16.23
C ASP A 33 27.43 2.52 -15.59
N SER A 34 28.57 2.44 -14.90
CA SER A 34 29.14 3.57 -14.15
C SER A 34 29.74 4.65 -15.04
N GLU A 35 30.10 4.34 -16.29
CA GLU A 35 30.69 5.29 -17.22
C GLU A 35 29.61 6.05 -18.00
N THR A 36 28.58 5.34 -18.45
CA THR A 36 27.53 5.89 -19.31
C THR A 36 26.26 6.28 -18.55
N GLY A 37 26.07 5.78 -17.32
CA GLY A 37 24.86 5.96 -16.52
C GLY A 37 23.65 5.18 -17.04
N LYS A 38 23.80 4.38 -18.10
CA LYS A 38 22.69 3.61 -18.68
C LYS A 38 22.35 2.39 -17.86
N THR A 39 21.06 2.04 -17.86
CA THR A 39 20.53 0.87 -17.14
C THR A 39 20.22 -0.26 -18.10
N THR A 40 20.87 -1.41 -17.93
CA THR A 40 20.57 -2.65 -18.66
C THR A 40 19.61 -3.50 -17.84
N LEU A 41 18.48 -3.88 -18.45
CA LEU A 41 17.45 -4.74 -17.87
C LEU A 41 17.67 -6.19 -18.31
N HIS A 42 17.53 -7.15 -17.40
CA HIS A 42 17.62 -8.58 -17.71
C HIS A 42 16.29 -9.27 -17.42
N PHE A 43 15.72 -9.91 -18.44
CA PHE A 43 14.41 -10.55 -18.39
C PHE A 43 14.50 -12.08 -18.27
N SER A 44 13.44 -12.70 -17.79
CA SER A 44 13.37 -14.16 -17.57
C SER A 44 13.43 -15.00 -18.85
N ASP A 45 13.14 -14.41 -20.01
CA ASP A 45 13.22 -15.06 -21.31
C ASP A 45 14.64 -15.00 -21.92
N GLY A 46 15.60 -14.42 -21.21
CA GLY A 46 16.98 -14.28 -21.64
C GLY A 46 17.27 -12.98 -22.41
N ASP A 47 16.24 -12.19 -22.71
CA ASP A 47 16.42 -10.91 -23.39
C ASP A 47 16.98 -9.84 -22.44
N SER A 48 17.62 -8.83 -23.04
CA SER A 48 18.06 -7.63 -22.36
C SER A 48 17.69 -6.37 -23.13
N THR A 49 17.54 -5.25 -22.40
CA THR A 49 17.22 -3.95 -23.00
C THR A 49 17.94 -2.85 -22.22
N VAL A 50 18.46 -1.86 -22.94
CA VAL A 50 19.14 -0.70 -22.35
C VAL A 50 18.19 0.49 -22.33
N THR A 51 18.13 1.20 -21.21
CA THR A 51 17.33 2.41 -21.00
C THR A 51 18.15 3.46 -20.25
N ASP A 52 17.77 4.73 -20.37
CA ASP A 52 18.40 5.82 -19.62
C ASP A 52 17.90 5.87 -18.17
N MET A 53 16.72 5.32 -17.89
CA MET A 53 16.09 5.30 -16.56
C MET A 53 15.18 4.07 -16.39
N LEU A 54 15.08 3.58 -15.16
CA LEU A 54 14.15 2.52 -14.76
C LEU A 54 13.20 3.01 -13.67
N VAL A 55 11.89 2.80 -13.87
CA VAL A 55 10.87 2.97 -12.82
C VAL A 55 10.31 1.60 -12.46
N GLY A 56 10.60 1.14 -11.25
CA GLY A 56 10.07 -0.10 -10.69
C GLY A 56 8.66 0.07 -10.16
N ALA A 57 7.66 -0.26 -10.98
CA ALA A 57 6.25 -0.34 -10.62
C ALA A 57 5.76 -1.81 -10.57
N ASP A 58 6.61 -2.70 -10.07
CA ASP A 58 6.54 -4.16 -10.17
C ASP A 58 6.02 -4.87 -8.91
N GLY A 59 5.35 -4.12 -8.02
CA GLY A 59 4.54 -4.68 -6.96
C GLY A 59 5.30 -5.08 -5.68
N ILE A 60 4.57 -5.72 -4.76
CA ILE A 60 5.06 -6.08 -3.42
C ILE A 60 6.19 -7.11 -3.47
N HIS A 61 6.36 -7.81 -4.59
CA HIS A 61 7.50 -8.70 -4.87
C HIS A 61 8.45 -8.11 -5.93
N SER A 62 8.65 -6.79 -5.90
CA SER A 62 9.49 -6.03 -6.83
C SER A 62 10.90 -6.59 -6.99
N ALA A 63 11.24 -6.99 -8.21
CA ALA A 63 12.60 -7.36 -8.60
C ALA A 63 13.51 -6.10 -8.64
N THR A 64 12.92 -4.95 -8.97
CA THR A 64 13.61 -3.65 -8.97
C THR A 64 14.09 -3.29 -7.57
N ARG A 65 13.20 -3.33 -6.57
CA ARG A 65 13.53 -3.10 -5.15
C ARG A 65 14.54 -4.12 -4.66
N GLY A 66 14.34 -5.39 -4.99
CA GLY A 66 15.28 -6.46 -4.63
C GLY A 66 16.70 -6.21 -5.14
N THR A 67 16.83 -5.76 -6.39
CA THR A 67 18.15 -5.44 -6.99
C THR A 67 18.75 -4.19 -6.36
N MET A 68 17.96 -3.12 -6.20
CA MET A 68 18.38 -1.85 -5.60
C MET A 68 18.96 -2.05 -4.20
N TYR A 69 18.21 -2.70 -3.31
CA TYR A 69 18.64 -2.87 -1.92
C TYR A 69 19.81 -3.86 -1.77
N LYS A 70 19.96 -4.84 -2.66
CA LYS A 70 21.17 -5.68 -2.71
C LYS A 70 22.40 -4.87 -3.10
N LYS A 71 22.29 -3.95 -4.06
CA LYS A 71 23.39 -3.06 -4.47
C LYS A 71 23.77 -2.11 -3.35
N LEU A 72 22.80 -1.38 -2.79
CA LEU A 72 23.04 -0.48 -1.64
C LEU A 72 23.68 -1.21 -0.46
N ALA A 73 23.22 -2.43 -0.16
CA ALA A 73 23.79 -3.25 0.90
C ALA A 73 25.24 -3.70 0.60
N SER A 74 25.59 -3.94 -0.68
CA SER A 74 26.95 -4.36 -1.07
C SER A 74 28.01 -3.28 -0.92
N SER A 75 27.61 -1.99 -0.91
CA SER A 75 28.50 -0.85 -0.68
C SER A 75 28.68 -0.47 0.79
N ILE A 76 28.04 -1.19 1.72
CA ILE A 76 28.11 -0.91 3.16
C ILE A 76 29.00 -1.95 3.85
N GLU A 77 30.04 -1.48 4.53
CA GLU A 77 30.93 -2.32 5.34
C GLU A 77 30.30 -2.74 6.69
N ASP A 78 29.47 -1.87 7.29
CA ASP A 78 28.81 -2.16 8.56
C ASP A 78 27.74 -3.25 8.43
N ASP A 79 27.95 -4.35 9.16
CA ASP A 79 27.13 -5.54 9.07
C ASP A 79 25.67 -5.32 9.48
N GLU A 80 25.42 -4.46 10.46
CA GLU A 80 24.06 -4.19 10.95
C GLU A 80 23.28 -3.33 9.96
N SER A 81 23.90 -2.26 9.44
CA SER A 81 23.34 -1.42 8.40
C SER A 81 23.04 -2.22 7.12
N ARG A 82 23.97 -3.10 6.71
CA ARG A 82 23.77 -4.02 5.59
C ARG A 82 22.56 -4.93 5.80
N LYS A 83 22.44 -5.56 6.97
CA LYS A 83 21.27 -6.40 7.31
C LYS A 83 19.98 -5.60 7.32
N ASN A 84 20.00 -4.35 7.79
CA ASN A 84 18.81 -3.50 7.84
C ASN A 84 18.30 -3.12 6.45
N LEU A 85 19.19 -2.83 5.50
CA LEU A 85 18.81 -2.64 4.10
C LEU A 85 18.21 -3.90 3.47
N LEU A 86 18.80 -5.08 3.72
CA LEU A 86 18.27 -6.33 3.15
C LEU A 86 16.87 -6.68 3.67
N LYS A 87 16.50 -6.26 4.89
CA LYS A 87 15.14 -6.41 5.44
C LYS A 87 14.08 -5.58 4.69
N CYS A 88 14.47 -4.63 3.84
CA CYS A 88 13.58 -3.81 3.03
C CYS A 88 13.17 -4.50 1.70
N ILE A 89 13.78 -5.63 1.36
CA ILE A 89 13.52 -6.34 0.10
C ILE A 89 12.18 -7.07 0.17
N ASP A 90 12.03 -7.95 1.16
CA ASP A 90 10.91 -8.87 1.24
C ASP A 90 9.76 -8.29 2.07
N PRO A 91 8.51 -8.51 1.63
CA PRO A 91 7.35 -8.15 2.42
C PRO A 91 7.24 -9.01 3.68
N VAL A 92 6.65 -8.42 4.72
CA VAL A 92 6.45 -9.05 6.01
C VAL A 92 4.98 -9.30 6.25
N TRP A 93 4.65 -10.47 6.82
CA TRP A 93 3.29 -10.71 7.29
C TRP A 93 2.99 -9.79 8.47
N THR A 94 1.85 -9.11 8.39
CA THR A 94 1.44 -8.12 9.40
C THR A 94 0.88 -8.74 10.67
N GLY A 95 0.67 -10.07 10.67
CA GLY A 95 -0.11 -10.77 11.70
C GLY A 95 -1.62 -10.69 11.46
N ILE A 96 -2.08 -10.06 10.38
CA ILE A 96 -3.50 -9.92 10.08
C ILE A 96 -3.90 -10.96 9.03
N LEU A 97 -4.99 -11.68 9.30
CA LEU A 97 -5.71 -12.51 8.34
C LEU A 97 -6.97 -11.76 7.90
N VAL A 98 -7.16 -11.63 6.59
CA VAL A 98 -8.32 -10.96 6.00
C VAL A 98 -9.18 -11.98 5.29
N TYR A 99 -10.45 -12.06 5.62
CA TYR A 99 -11.41 -12.94 4.94
C TYR A 99 -12.34 -12.10 4.08
N ARG A 100 -12.49 -12.48 2.81
CA ARG A 100 -13.29 -11.76 1.83
C ARG A 100 -14.41 -12.65 1.30
N ASN A 101 -15.62 -12.10 1.26
CA ASN A 101 -16.77 -12.76 0.66
C ASN A 101 -17.77 -11.74 0.09
N LEU A 102 -18.56 -12.16 -0.89
CA LEU A 102 -19.68 -11.39 -1.44
C LEU A 102 -20.98 -12.12 -1.09
N ILE A 103 -21.91 -11.39 -0.49
CA ILE A 103 -23.22 -11.93 -0.09
C ILE A 103 -24.28 -11.31 -1.00
N PRO A 104 -25.13 -12.09 -1.69
CA PRO A 104 -26.29 -11.54 -2.38
C PRO A 104 -27.22 -10.84 -1.38
N THR A 105 -27.58 -9.59 -1.63
CA THR A 105 -28.41 -8.78 -0.73
C THR A 105 -29.77 -9.45 -0.47
N GLU A 106 -30.38 -10.02 -1.51
CA GLU A 106 -31.64 -10.77 -1.40
C GLU A 106 -31.52 -11.96 -0.43
N LYS A 107 -30.40 -12.68 -0.47
CA LYS A 107 -30.13 -13.82 0.42
C LYS A 107 -30.00 -13.36 1.87
N PHE A 108 -29.31 -12.25 2.10
CA PHE A 108 -29.19 -11.64 3.44
C PHE A 108 -30.57 -11.25 3.98
N LEU A 109 -31.36 -10.51 3.20
CA LEU A 109 -32.71 -10.09 3.58
C LEU A 109 -33.65 -11.26 3.84
N LYS A 110 -33.55 -12.34 3.07
CA LYS A 110 -34.34 -13.55 3.28
C LYS A 110 -33.99 -14.26 4.60
N ALA A 111 -32.72 -14.27 4.98
CA ALA A 111 -32.25 -14.89 6.22
C ALA A 111 -32.51 -14.00 7.45
N TYR A 112 -32.46 -12.69 7.28
CA TYR A 112 -32.57 -11.69 8.33
C TYR A 112 -33.53 -10.56 7.91
N PRO A 113 -34.85 -10.83 7.85
CA PRO A 113 -35.83 -9.87 7.32
C PRO A 113 -35.99 -8.61 8.19
N ASP A 114 -35.66 -8.71 9.48
CA ASP A 114 -35.73 -7.59 10.42
C ASP A 114 -34.45 -6.73 10.43
N LEU A 115 -33.43 -7.09 9.64
CA LEU A 115 -32.17 -6.35 9.54
C LEU A 115 -32.03 -5.66 8.18
N GLU A 116 -31.62 -4.40 8.22
CA GLU A 116 -31.35 -3.63 7.01
C GLU A 116 -29.96 -3.97 6.45
N PRO A 117 -29.82 -4.08 5.11
CA PRO A 117 -28.52 -4.20 4.47
C PRO A 117 -27.74 -2.88 4.61
N PRO A 118 -26.40 -2.91 4.48
CA PRO A 118 -25.61 -1.68 4.53
C PRO A 118 -25.92 -0.79 3.32
N THR A 119 -26.26 0.48 3.57
CA THR A 119 -26.41 1.51 2.53
C THR A 119 -25.08 2.19 2.22
N ASP A 120 -24.17 2.21 3.19
CA ASP A 120 -22.83 2.79 3.13
C ASP A 120 -21.81 1.83 3.75
N MET A 121 -20.54 2.25 3.81
CA MET A 121 -19.52 1.50 4.52
C MET A 121 -19.80 1.48 6.03
N MET A 122 -20.00 0.28 6.58
CA MET A 122 -20.15 0.03 8.01
C MET A 122 -18.93 -0.69 8.55
N MET A 123 -18.43 -0.25 9.69
CA MET A 123 -17.32 -0.88 10.41
C MET A 123 -17.77 -1.34 11.79
N HIS A 124 -17.67 -2.63 12.06
CA HIS A 124 -17.88 -3.23 13.38
C HIS A 124 -16.52 -3.50 14.00
N LEU A 125 -16.18 -2.76 15.06
CA LEU A 125 -14.87 -2.81 15.71
C LEU A 125 -14.92 -3.66 16.99
N GLY A 126 -13.84 -4.37 17.28
CA GLY A 126 -13.77 -5.21 18.47
C GLY A 126 -12.38 -5.74 18.76
N LYS A 127 -12.23 -6.39 19.92
CA LYS A 127 -10.92 -6.85 20.39
C LYS A 127 -10.33 -7.89 19.43
N ASN A 128 -9.17 -7.58 18.86
CA ASN A 128 -8.38 -8.38 17.92
C ASN A 128 -9.05 -8.68 16.57
N LYS A 129 -10.21 -8.08 16.26
CA LYS A 129 -10.92 -8.36 15.01
C LYS A 129 -11.90 -7.25 14.68
N HIS A 130 -12.14 -7.05 13.39
CA HIS A 130 -13.16 -6.12 12.92
C HIS A 130 -13.78 -6.61 11.62
N LEU A 131 -14.97 -6.13 11.34
CA LEU A 131 -15.76 -6.46 10.15
C LEU A 131 -16.11 -5.17 9.42
N ILE A 132 -15.82 -5.13 8.13
CA ILE A 132 -16.23 -4.05 7.23
C ILE A 132 -17.24 -4.61 6.24
N THR A 133 -18.38 -3.92 6.10
CA THR A 133 -19.39 -4.24 5.09
C THR A 133 -19.74 -3.01 4.27
N PHE A 134 -20.01 -3.19 2.98
CA PHE A 134 -20.50 -2.12 2.12
C PHE A 134 -21.21 -2.69 0.89
N PRO A 135 -22.19 -1.97 0.31
CA PRO A 135 -22.85 -2.41 -0.91
C PRO A 135 -21.93 -2.25 -2.13
N VAL A 136 -22.02 -3.19 -3.06
CA VAL A 136 -21.40 -3.13 -4.39
C VAL A 136 -22.41 -3.59 -5.46
N SER A 137 -22.09 -3.36 -6.74
CA SER A 137 -22.97 -3.71 -7.86
C SER A 137 -24.38 -3.13 -7.69
N GLU A 138 -24.48 -1.82 -7.45
CA GLU A 138 -25.74 -1.10 -7.22
C GLU A 138 -26.58 -1.68 -6.06
N GLY A 139 -25.91 -2.19 -5.02
CA GLY A 139 -26.57 -2.76 -3.84
C GLY A 139 -27.06 -4.20 -4.02
N LYS A 140 -26.78 -4.85 -5.15
CA LYS A 140 -27.14 -6.27 -5.38
C LYS A 140 -26.29 -7.24 -4.56
N LEU A 141 -25.06 -6.83 -4.24
CA LEU A 141 -24.12 -7.61 -3.45
C LEU A 141 -23.63 -6.78 -2.25
N ILE A 142 -23.45 -7.45 -1.11
CA ILE A 142 -22.79 -6.92 0.07
C ILE A 142 -21.36 -7.45 0.07
N ASN A 143 -20.38 -6.56 0.02
CA ASN A 143 -18.99 -6.94 0.20
C ASN A 143 -18.67 -7.04 1.70
N VAL A 144 -18.15 -8.18 2.12
CA VAL A 144 -17.82 -8.50 3.51
C VAL A 144 -16.32 -8.71 3.61
N VAL A 145 -15.69 -7.94 4.49
CA VAL A 145 -14.25 -8.04 4.78
C VAL A 145 -14.05 -8.17 6.28
N ILE A 146 -13.58 -9.33 6.70
CA ILE A 146 -13.33 -9.66 8.10
C ILE A 146 -11.82 -9.61 8.34
N PHE A 147 -11.39 -8.99 9.42
CA PHE A 147 -9.99 -8.89 9.81
C PHE A 147 -9.80 -9.60 11.15
N HIS A 148 -8.84 -10.50 11.22
CA HIS A 148 -8.42 -11.17 12.45
C HIS A 148 -6.95 -10.88 12.72
N HIS A 149 -6.65 -10.35 13.91
CA HIS A 149 -5.33 -9.87 14.29
C HIS A 149 -4.65 -10.87 15.23
N ASN A 150 -3.60 -11.53 14.73
CA ASN A 150 -2.71 -12.37 15.50
C ASN A 150 -1.63 -11.49 16.14
N ARG A 151 -1.83 -11.14 17.42
CA ARG A 151 -0.90 -10.26 18.12
C ARG A 151 0.47 -10.92 18.30
N GLY A 152 1.52 -10.12 18.14
CA GLY A 152 2.90 -10.55 18.36
C GLY A 152 3.53 -11.35 17.21
N THR A 153 2.83 -11.51 16.08
CA THR A 153 3.36 -12.25 14.92
C THR A 153 3.81 -11.36 13.77
N PHE A 154 3.86 -10.04 13.96
CA PHE A 154 4.35 -9.12 12.94
C PHE A 154 5.80 -9.47 12.54
N GLY A 155 6.03 -9.63 11.24
CA GLY A 155 7.35 -9.98 10.72
C GLY A 155 7.73 -11.45 10.83
N SER A 156 6.87 -12.31 11.41
CA SER A 156 7.08 -13.75 11.34
C SER A 156 6.85 -14.25 9.91
N PRO A 157 7.48 -15.37 9.50
CA PRO A 157 7.11 -16.02 8.25
C PRO A 157 5.64 -16.44 8.30
N PHE A 158 4.96 -16.35 7.17
CA PHE A 158 3.65 -16.95 6.97
C PHE A 158 3.81 -18.17 6.06
N GLU A 159 3.40 -19.34 6.54
CA GLU A 159 3.46 -20.57 5.75
C GLU A 159 2.17 -20.73 4.91
N GLY A 160 2.33 -20.90 3.59
CA GLY A 160 1.23 -21.19 2.67
C GLY A 160 0.89 -20.05 1.70
N SER A 161 -0.21 -20.23 0.98
CA SER A 161 -0.66 -19.30 -0.07
C SER A 161 -1.24 -18.01 0.51
N TRP A 162 -0.96 -16.88 -0.13
CA TRP A 162 -1.52 -15.57 0.23
C TRP A 162 -3.01 -15.42 -0.13
N VAL A 163 -3.57 -16.41 -0.83
CA VAL A 163 -5.00 -16.53 -1.08
C VAL A 163 -5.38 -18.00 -1.01
N THR A 164 -6.32 -18.34 -0.13
CA THR A 164 -6.84 -19.71 0.01
C THR A 164 -8.32 -19.66 0.32
N ASP A 165 -9.14 -20.46 -0.36
CA ASP A 165 -10.52 -20.70 0.06
C ASP A 165 -10.53 -21.50 1.35
N VAL A 166 -11.29 -21.05 2.35
CA VAL A 166 -11.37 -21.72 3.64
C VAL A 166 -12.82 -22.03 4.02
N PRO A 167 -13.06 -23.00 4.92
CA PRO A 167 -14.40 -23.25 5.45
C PRO A 167 -14.94 -22.02 6.19
N LYS A 168 -16.24 -21.75 6.09
CA LYS A 168 -16.88 -20.64 6.80
C LYS A 168 -16.72 -20.73 8.33
N GLU A 169 -16.52 -21.93 8.86
CA GLU A 169 -16.34 -22.21 10.28
C GLU A 169 -15.12 -21.46 10.86
N GLU A 170 -14.10 -21.16 10.04
CA GLU A 170 -12.95 -20.36 10.47
C GLU A 170 -13.34 -18.91 10.84
N VAL A 171 -14.36 -18.35 10.18
CA VAL A 171 -14.84 -16.99 10.47
C VAL A 171 -16.01 -16.96 11.45
N LEU A 172 -16.86 -18.00 11.48
CA LEU A 172 -18.03 -18.04 12.36
C LEU A 172 -17.65 -17.94 13.85
N HIS A 173 -16.71 -18.78 14.29
CA HIS A 173 -16.27 -18.79 15.69
C HIS A 173 -15.66 -17.45 16.14
N LEU A 174 -15.13 -16.66 15.20
CA LEU A 174 -14.55 -15.36 15.54
C LEU A 174 -15.60 -14.38 16.05
N PHE A 175 -16.85 -14.49 15.62
CA PHE A 175 -17.91 -13.51 15.90
C PHE A 175 -18.97 -14.00 16.88
N GLU A 176 -18.74 -15.11 17.58
CA GLU A 176 -19.64 -15.56 18.65
C GLU A 176 -19.76 -14.50 19.75
N GLY A 177 -20.99 -14.14 20.10
CA GLY A 177 -21.29 -13.14 21.13
C GLY A 177 -21.10 -11.70 20.67
N TRP A 178 -20.98 -11.47 19.35
CA TRP A 178 -21.00 -10.12 18.79
C TRP A 178 -22.41 -9.59 18.63
N ASP A 179 -22.51 -8.30 18.31
CA ASP A 179 -23.76 -7.67 17.90
C ASP A 179 -24.48 -8.49 16.82
N ILE A 180 -25.82 -8.51 16.92
CA ILE A 180 -26.70 -9.33 16.07
C ILE A 180 -26.47 -9.07 14.57
N ARG A 181 -26.17 -7.82 14.18
CA ARG A 181 -25.93 -7.45 12.79
C ARG A 181 -24.60 -7.98 12.30
N ALA A 182 -23.53 -7.87 13.09
CA ALA A 182 -22.24 -8.43 12.75
C ALA A 182 -22.30 -9.95 12.60
N GLU A 183 -22.95 -10.64 13.55
CA GLU A 183 -23.16 -12.09 13.46
C GLU A 183 -23.98 -12.48 12.22
N ALA A 184 -25.02 -11.72 11.87
CA ALA A 184 -25.85 -11.99 10.70
C ALA A 184 -25.03 -11.97 9.39
N PHE A 185 -24.16 -10.96 9.21
CA PHE A 185 -23.29 -10.91 8.04
C PHE A 185 -22.35 -12.11 7.96
N VAL A 186 -21.70 -12.48 9.07
CA VAL A 186 -20.76 -13.62 9.09
C VAL A 186 -21.48 -14.95 8.87
N LYS A 187 -22.70 -15.12 9.39
CA LYS A 187 -23.53 -16.32 9.16
C LYS A 187 -23.95 -16.51 7.70
N CYS A 188 -24.02 -15.43 6.93
CA CYS A 188 -24.31 -15.48 5.49
C CYS A 188 -23.09 -15.77 4.60
N VAL A 189 -21.88 -15.79 5.16
CA VAL A 189 -20.65 -16.17 4.45
C VAL A 189 -20.63 -17.69 4.20
N GLU A 190 -20.23 -18.10 2.99
CA GLU A 190 -20.20 -19.53 2.61
C GLU A 190 -18.80 -20.06 2.32
N ARG A 191 -18.06 -19.39 1.43
CA ARG A 191 -16.71 -19.77 1.00
C ARG A 191 -15.83 -18.53 1.00
N PRO A 192 -15.42 -18.05 2.18
CA PRO A 192 -14.53 -16.91 2.25
C PRO A 192 -13.16 -17.29 1.70
N SER A 193 -12.54 -16.34 1.01
CA SER A 193 -11.12 -16.42 0.71
C SER A 193 -10.34 -15.78 1.85
N ARG A 194 -9.31 -16.47 2.37
CA ARG A 194 -8.40 -15.99 3.41
C ARG A 194 -7.14 -15.42 2.78
N TRP A 195 -6.78 -14.21 3.21
CA TRP A 195 -5.70 -13.38 2.72
C TRP A 195 -4.82 -12.97 3.90
N PRO A 196 -3.66 -13.60 4.12
CA PRO A 196 -2.64 -13.11 5.03
C PRO A 196 -2.12 -11.77 4.52
N LEU A 197 -2.37 -10.71 5.28
CA LEU A 197 -2.02 -9.36 4.86
C LEU A 197 -0.53 -9.14 5.04
N HIS A 198 0.15 -8.79 3.96
CA HIS A 198 1.56 -8.45 3.96
C HIS A 198 1.76 -6.97 3.70
N SER A 199 2.81 -6.39 4.29
CA SER A 199 3.24 -5.02 4.02
C SER A 199 4.75 -4.96 3.84
N LEU A 200 5.24 -3.84 3.32
CA LEU A 200 6.67 -3.53 3.36
C LEU A 200 6.96 -2.77 4.65
N ARG A 201 8.19 -2.95 5.16
CA ARG A 201 8.73 -2.04 6.16
C ARG A 201 8.93 -0.65 5.53
N PRO A 202 8.87 0.45 6.30
CA PRO A 202 9.25 1.76 5.81
C PRO A 202 10.62 1.69 5.12
N LEU A 203 10.68 2.18 3.89
CA LEU A 203 11.88 2.12 3.08
C LEU A 203 12.75 3.36 3.39
N PRO A 204 14.07 3.23 3.50
CA PRO A 204 14.97 4.38 3.62
C PRO A 204 15.23 5.08 2.28
N HIS A 205 15.04 4.37 1.16
CA HIS A 205 15.30 4.89 -0.19
C HIS A 205 14.25 4.39 -1.19
N TYR A 206 13.78 5.29 -2.05
CA TYR A 206 13.03 4.99 -3.27
C TYR A 206 13.90 5.13 -4.53
N VAL A 207 15.05 5.79 -4.45
CA VAL A 207 15.88 6.12 -5.60
C VAL A 207 17.33 5.72 -5.39
N ASP A 208 17.91 5.15 -6.45
CA ASP A 208 19.34 4.86 -6.58
C ASP A 208 19.80 5.24 -8.00
N GLY A 209 20.43 6.41 -8.13
CA GLY A 209 20.83 6.97 -9.42
C GLY A 209 19.65 7.16 -10.38
N ALA A 210 19.69 6.46 -11.52
CA ALA A 210 18.66 6.49 -12.56
C ALA A 210 17.53 5.46 -12.34
N VAL A 211 17.43 4.88 -11.13
CA VAL A 211 16.39 3.90 -10.79
C VAL A 211 15.50 4.44 -9.69
N ALA A 212 14.20 4.45 -9.92
CA ALA A 212 13.18 4.84 -8.93
C ALA A 212 12.18 3.71 -8.66
N LEU A 213 11.71 3.61 -7.43
CA LEU A 213 10.60 2.75 -7.03
C LEU A 213 9.29 3.57 -7.04
N LEU A 214 8.25 2.96 -7.56
CA LEU A 214 6.90 3.49 -7.59
C LEU A 214 5.95 2.48 -6.93
N GLY A 215 5.17 2.95 -5.96
CA GLY A 215 4.40 2.07 -5.07
C GLY A 215 3.34 1.22 -5.78
N ASP A 216 2.98 0.09 -5.15
CA ASP A 216 1.99 -0.91 -5.59
C ASP A 216 0.59 -0.37 -5.95
N ALA A 217 0.24 0.81 -5.45
CA ALA A 217 -1.07 1.44 -5.67
C ALA A 217 -0.99 2.97 -5.83
N ALA A 218 0.22 3.54 -5.93
CA ALA A 218 0.41 4.98 -5.70
C ALA A 218 0.21 5.82 -6.97
N MET A 219 -1.06 6.13 -7.26
CA MET A 219 -1.44 7.08 -8.33
C MET A 219 -0.81 8.47 -8.13
N GLU A 220 -0.66 8.90 -6.87
CA GLU A 220 0.04 10.15 -6.53
C GLU A 220 1.52 10.13 -6.91
N ASP A 221 2.20 9.01 -6.69
CA ASP A 221 3.62 8.86 -7.04
C ASP A 221 3.80 8.97 -8.55
N ALA A 222 2.92 8.32 -9.33
CA ALA A 222 2.91 8.42 -10.78
C ALA A 222 2.65 9.86 -11.26
N TYR A 223 1.75 10.58 -10.60
CA TYR A 223 1.49 11.99 -10.90
C TYR A 223 2.71 12.87 -10.62
N VAL A 224 3.29 12.79 -9.41
CA VAL A 224 4.45 13.61 -9.01
C VAL A 224 5.66 13.30 -9.88
N LEU A 225 5.98 12.02 -10.06
CA LEU A 225 7.11 11.59 -10.89
C LEU A 225 6.91 11.98 -12.36
N GLY A 226 5.72 11.74 -12.92
CA GLY A 226 5.39 12.12 -14.30
C GLY A 226 5.53 13.62 -14.53
N ARG A 227 5.09 14.45 -13.59
CA ARG A 227 5.22 15.91 -13.66
C ARG A 227 6.67 16.38 -13.54
N LEU A 228 7.48 15.75 -12.67
CA LEU A 228 8.91 16.03 -12.60
C LEU A 228 9.63 15.66 -13.90
N LEU A 229 9.36 14.48 -14.45
CA LEU A 229 10.00 14.00 -15.69
C LEU A 229 9.61 14.83 -16.93
N THR A 230 8.43 15.45 -16.93
CA THR A 230 7.95 16.32 -18.02
C THR A 230 8.13 17.80 -17.76
N HIS A 231 8.72 18.19 -16.61
CA HIS A 231 9.00 19.58 -16.29
C HIS A 231 10.01 20.18 -17.28
N LYS A 232 9.84 21.44 -17.66
CA LYS A 232 10.68 22.14 -18.66
C LYS A 232 12.17 22.24 -18.32
N LEU A 233 12.53 22.03 -17.04
CA LEU A 233 13.92 22.02 -16.54
C LEU A 233 14.51 20.61 -16.47
N THR A 234 13.70 19.59 -16.74
CA THR A 234 14.12 18.19 -16.72
C THR A 234 14.58 17.79 -18.11
N HIS A 235 15.74 17.16 -18.16
CA HIS A 235 16.41 16.69 -19.36
C HIS A 235 17.28 15.50 -18.98
N ILE A 236 17.76 14.74 -19.97
CA ILE A 236 18.43 13.46 -19.72
C ILE A 236 19.61 13.56 -18.76
N GLY A 237 20.32 14.69 -18.76
CA GLY A 237 21.48 14.94 -17.90
C GLY A 237 21.17 15.16 -16.41
N ASN A 238 19.91 15.46 -16.04
CA ASN A 238 19.50 15.68 -14.66
C ASN A 238 18.33 14.79 -14.21
N VAL A 239 18.09 13.67 -14.90
CA VAL A 239 17.04 12.72 -14.52
C VAL A 239 17.25 12.20 -13.10
N ALA A 240 18.49 11.88 -12.72
CA ALA A 240 18.81 11.44 -11.36
C ALA A 240 18.39 12.48 -10.29
N ASP A 241 18.57 13.78 -10.57
CA ASP A 241 18.15 14.85 -9.66
C ASP A 241 16.63 14.97 -9.59
N ALA A 242 15.92 14.75 -10.71
CA ALA A 242 14.47 14.72 -10.75
C ALA A 242 13.93 13.55 -9.91
N LEU A 243 14.53 12.37 -10.05
CA LEU A 243 14.21 11.21 -9.21
C LEU A 243 14.49 11.49 -7.73
N LYS A 244 15.63 12.09 -7.41
CA LYS A 244 15.97 12.44 -6.02
C LYS A 244 14.97 13.42 -5.41
N THR A 245 14.53 14.42 -6.18
CA THR A 245 13.46 15.34 -5.78
C THR A 245 12.13 14.62 -5.54
N TYR A 246 11.80 13.62 -6.37
CA TYR A 246 10.66 12.74 -6.13
C TYR A 246 10.78 11.99 -4.80
N GLU A 247 11.94 11.39 -4.50
CA GLU A 247 12.18 10.70 -3.23
C GLU A 247 12.01 11.65 -2.04
N GLU A 248 12.65 12.83 -2.07
CA GLU A 248 12.58 13.81 -0.99
C GLU A 248 11.15 14.21 -0.64
N ALA A 249 10.29 14.35 -1.66
CA ALA A 249 8.90 14.71 -1.45
C ALA A 249 8.00 13.53 -1.05
N ARG A 250 8.22 12.34 -1.66
CA ARG A 250 7.28 11.22 -1.53
C ARG A 250 7.65 10.22 -0.45
N LEU A 251 8.94 10.00 -0.19
CA LEU A 251 9.39 9.02 0.80
C LEU A 251 8.82 9.29 2.20
N PRO A 252 8.87 10.52 2.76
CA PRO A 252 8.35 10.77 4.10
C PRO A 252 6.83 10.56 4.17
N PHE A 253 6.11 11.03 3.14
CA PHE A 253 4.66 10.89 3.06
C PHE A 253 4.25 9.41 2.96
N ALA A 254 4.81 8.67 2.01
CA ALA A 254 4.45 7.27 1.78
C ALA A 254 4.80 6.39 2.99
N ASN A 255 5.95 6.61 3.64
CA ASN A 255 6.27 5.94 4.90
C ASN A 255 5.29 6.32 6.03
N SER A 256 4.83 7.57 6.08
CA SER A 256 3.81 7.99 7.05
C SER A 256 2.47 7.28 6.80
N VAL A 257 2.08 7.06 5.54
CA VAL A 257 0.85 6.32 5.18
C VAL A 257 0.96 4.86 5.60
N VAL A 258 2.11 4.20 5.39
CA VAL A 258 2.35 2.83 5.88
C VAL A 258 2.21 2.77 7.40
N GLN A 259 2.86 3.69 8.13
CA GLN A 259 2.80 3.71 9.59
C GLN A 259 1.38 3.99 10.11
N ARG A 260 0.68 4.96 9.52
CA ARG A 260 -0.72 5.29 9.87
C ARG A 260 -1.65 4.11 9.59
N SER A 261 -1.47 3.41 8.48
CA SER A 261 -2.25 2.20 8.14
C SER A 261 -2.08 1.12 9.21
N HIS A 262 -0.85 0.90 9.69
CA HIS A 262 -0.59 0.00 10.80
C HIS A 262 -1.27 0.46 12.10
N ASN A 263 -1.21 1.77 12.41
CA ASN A 263 -1.85 2.32 13.61
C ASN A 263 -3.38 2.17 13.57
N VAL A 264 -4.02 2.52 12.45
CA VAL A 264 -5.48 2.40 12.27
C VAL A 264 -5.93 0.95 12.40
N ALA A 265 -5.19 0.00 11.83
CA ALA A 265 -5.48 -1.43 12.01
C ALA A 265 -5.47 -1.85 13.49
N ARG A 266 -4.60 -1.24 14.31
CA ARG A 266 -4.56 -1.48 15.76
C ARG A 266 -5.71 -0.78 16.49
N TYR A 267 -6.12 0.41 16.08
CA TYR A 267 -7.28 1.11 16.64
C TYR A 267 -8.57 0.32 16.39
N TYR A 268 -8.77 -0.18 15.16
CA TYR A 268 -9.92 -1.02 14.79
C TYR A 268 -10.00 -2.34 15.56
N SER A 269 -8.87 -2.82 16.09
CA SER A 269 -8.79 -4.07 16.84
C SER A 269 -8.63 -3.87 18.36
N PHE A 270 -8.74 -2.63 18.85
CA PHE A 270 -8.53 -2.27 20.25
C PHE A 270 -7.19 -2.78 20.83
N SER A 271 -6.13 -2.71 20.02
CA SER A 271 -4.81 -3.28 20.34
C SER A 271 -3.81 -2.28 20.94
N VAL A 272 -4.17 -1.00 21.06
CA VAL A 272 -3.40 0.08 21.74
C VAL A 272 -4.33 1.19 22.23
N PRO A 273 -4.00 1.86 23.34
CA PRO A 273 -4.43 3.23 23.55
C PRO A 273 -3.78 4.15 22.49
N PRO A 274 -4.50 5.13 21.92
CA PRO A 274 -3.93 6.11 20.99
C PRO A 274 -2.80 6.97 21.59
N GLU A 275 -2.78 7.14 22.91
CA GLU A 275 -1.72 7.82 23.66
C GLU A 275 -1.05 6.85 24.66
N GLY A 276 -0.07 6.06 24.20
CA GLY A 276 0.90 5.44 25.10
C GLY A 276 1.07 3.91 25.02
N SER A 277 2.31 3.51 25.30
CA SER A 277 2.89 2.17 25.50
C SER A 277 1.99 0.95 25.31
N GLU A 278 2.47 -0.02 24.50
CA GLU A 278 1.87 -1.35 24.28
C GLU A 278 1.62 -2.18 25.56
N THR A 279 2.07 -1.68 26.71
CA THR A 279 1.98 -2.31 28.02
C THR A 279 0.66 -2.04 28.77
N VAL A 280 -0.14 -1.05 28.38
CA VAL A 280 -1.42 -0.77 29.07
C VAL A 280 -2.55 -1.58 28.43
N PRO A 281 -3.24 -2.46 29.17
CA PRO A 281 -4.34 -3.23 28.63
C PRO A 281 -5.54 -2.31 28.32
N PHE A 282 -6.11 -2.44 27.12
CA PHE A 282 -7.36 -1.80 26.74
C PHE A 282 -8.53 -2.47 27.47
N ASN A 283 -9.22 -1.72 28.32
CA ASN A 283 -10.31 -2.21 29.18
C ASN A 283 -11.70 -1.90 28.63
N GLY A 284 -11.79 -1.07 27.58
CA GLY A 284 -13.03 -0.67 26.94
C GLY A 284 -13.83 0.34 27.75
N THR A 285 -13.18 1.19 28.55
CA THR A 285 -13.89 2.27 29.24
C THR A 285 -14.41 3.29 28.22
N PRO A 286 -15.47 4.06 28.55
CA PRO A 286 -15.97 5.13 27.68
C PRO A 286 -14.87 6.10 27.21
N GLU A 287 -13.93 6.44 28.09
CA GLU A 287 -12.82 7.35 27.79
C GLU A 287 -11.81 6.72 26.80
N GLU A 288 -11.48 5.43 26.99
CA GLU A 288 -10.62 4.69 26.06
C GLU A 288 -11.27 4.57 24.67
N LEU A 289 -12.59 4.34 24.63
CA LEU A 289 -13.36 4.27 23.39
C LEU A 289 -13.45 5.63 22.68
N ASP A 290 -13.65 6.72 23.43
CA ASP A 290 -13.63 8.09 22.89
C ASP A 290 -12.25 8.44 22.31
N CYS A 291 -11.17 8.04 23.00
CA CYS A 291 -9.82 8.22 22.50
C CYS A 291 -9.60 7.47 21.18
N VAL A 292 -9.99 6.19 21.11
CA VAL A 292 -9.90 5.38 19.88
C VAL A 292 -10.73 5.97 18.75
N ARG A 293 -11.94 6.46 19.03
CA ARG A 293 -12.79 7.13 18.03
C ARG A 293 -12.07 8.34 17.45
N ASN A 294 -11.54 9.22 18.29
CA ASN A 294 -10.87 10.44 17.84
C ASN A 294 -9.63 10.09 17.00
N ALA A 295 -8.81 9.15 17.44
CA ALA A 295 -7.63 8.70 16.70
C ALA A 295 -7.97 8.09 15.32
N ILE A 296 -9.11 7.39 15.22
CA ILE A 296 -9.63 6.93 13.93
C ILE A 296 -10.01 8.14 13.06
N VAL A 297 -10.76 9.10 13.57
CA VAL A 297 -11.16 10.30 12.80
C VAL A 297 -9.93 11.06 12.28
N ASP A 298 -8.97 11.36 13.16
CA ASP A 298 -7.74 12.07 12.82
C ASP A 298 -6.93 11.32 11.75
N ALA A 299 -6.89 9.99 11.83
CA ALA A 299 -6.19 9.17 10.85
C ALA A 299 -6.85 9.16 9.46
N TRP A 300 -8.07 9.67 9.32
CA TRP A 300 -8.75 9.84 8.02
C TRP A 300 -8.65 11.27 7.47
N GLU A 301 -8.26 12.27 8.27
CA GLU A 301 -8.20 13.68 7.84
C GLU A 301 -7.30 13.92 6.63
N TRP A 302 -6.23 13.13 6.46
CA TRP A 302 -5.29 13.30 5.34
C TRP A 302 -5.91 13.13 3.94
N GLN A 303 -7.09 12.51 3.83
CA GLN A 303 -7.81 12.38 2.56
C GLN A 303 -8.36 13.73 2.04
N SER A 304 -8.24 14.80 2.81
CA SER A 304 -8.87 16.10 2.51
C SER A 304 -8.01 17.08 1.68
N GLU A 305 -6.72 16.83 1.44
CA GLU A 305 -5.84 17.79 0.74
C GLU A 305 -4.93 17.18 -0.38
N PRO A 306 -5.49 16.61 -1.46
CA PRO A 306 -4.69 16.03 -2.55
C PRO A 306 -3.89 17.08 -3.36
N ASP A 307 -4.37 18.31 -3.46
CA ASP A 307 -3.81 19.32 -4.38
C ASP A 307 -2.54 20.02 -3.88
N ARG A 308 -2.19 19.85 -2.60
CA ARG A 308 -1.03 20.54 -1.99
C ARG A 308 0.31 19.93 -2.41
N VAL A 309 0.33 18.64 -2.74
CA VAL A 309 1.57 17.87 -2.93
C VAL A 309 2.42 18.40 -4.09
N TRP A 310 1.81 18.76 -5.22
CA TRP A 310 2.59 19.23 -6.37
C TRP A 310 3.23 20.59 -6.14
N GLY A 311 2.53 21.52 -5.46
CA GLY A 311 3.06 22.86 -5.21
C GLY A 311 4.38 22.82 -4.44
N ASP A 312 4.44 22.00 -3.40
CA ASP A 312 5.65 21.83 -2.58
C ASP A 312 6.79 21.16 -3.37
N VAL A 313 6.47 20.14 -4.18
CA VAL A 313 7.44 19.48 -5.07
C VAL A 313 8.02 20.45 -6.10
N GLU A 314 7.17 21.25 -6.74
CA GLU A 314 7.58 22.19 -7.77
C GLU A 314 8.49 23.28 -7.20
N GLN A 315 8.19 23.80 -6.00
CA GLN A 315 9.08 24.74 -5.32
C GLN A 315 10.43 24.11 -4.98
N LEU A 316 10.45 22.85 -4.51
CA LEU A 316 11.70 22.12 -4.26
C LEU A 316 12.53 21.97 -5.54
N TRP A 317 11.87 21.64 -6.64
CA TRP A 317 12.52 21.49 -7.94
C TRP A 317 13.08 22.80 -8.47
N LEU A 318 12.28 23.88 -8.41
CA LEU A 318 12.66 25.22 -8.83
C LEU A 318 13.82 25.77 -8.01
N ALA A 319 13.84 25.55 -6.69
CA ALA A 319 14.94 26.01 -5.83
C ALA A 319 16.29 25.40 -6.22
N LYS A 320 16.30 24.17 -6.73
CA LYS A 320 17.51 23.45 -7.15
C LYS A 320 17.99 23.83 -8.56
N HIS A 321 17.06 24.20 -9.46
CA HIS A 321 17.34 24.29 -10.91
C HIS A 321 17.01 25.63 -11.57
N SER A 322 16.41 26.56 -10.84
CA SER A 322 16.25 27.94 -11.33
C SER A 322 17.55 28.70 -11.14
N THR A 323 18.01 29.37 -12.19
CA THR A 323 19.13 30.32 -12.09
C THR A 323 18.77 31.37 -11.04
N PRO A 324 19.65 31.72 -10.08
CA PRO A 324 19.39 32.84 -9.19
C PRO A 324 19.18 34.08 -10.06
N VAL A 325 18.00 34.69 -9.96
CA VAL A 325 17.78 36.02 -10.51
C VAL A 325 18.71 36.93 -9.73
N SER A 326 19.83 37.33 -10.33
CA SER A 326 20.66 38.39 -9.78
C SER A 326 19.74 39.57 -9.49
N PRO A 327 19.75 40.14 -8.27
CA PRO A 327 19.01 41.37 -8.03
C PRO A 327 19.57 42.39 -9.02
N LYS A 328 18.70 42.90 -9.90
CA LYS A 328 19.06 44.02 -10.76
C LYS A 328 19.46 45.16 -9.81
N LEU A 329 20.75 45.47 -9.81
CA LEU A 329 21.35 46.62 -9.12
C LEU A 329 20.76 47.93 -9.63
#